data_AF-A0A7J8BXC3-F1
#
_entry.id   AF-A0A7J8BXC3-F1
#
_cell.length_a   1.000
_cell.length_b   1.000
_cell.length_c   1.000
_cell.angle_alpha   90.00
_cell.angle_beta   90.00
_cell.angle_gamma   90.00
#
_symmetry.space_group_name_H-M   'P 1'
#
loop_
_entity.id
_entity.type
_entity.pdbx_description
1 polymer ?
#
loop_
_entity_poly.entity_id
_entity_poly.type
_entity_poly.pdbx_seq_one_letter_code
_entity_poly.pdbx_strand_id
1 'polypeptide(L)'
;MSKRLRSSDVCADCSGPDPSWASVNRGTFICDECCSVHRSLGRHISQVRHLKHTPWPPTLLQMVETLCNNGANSIWEHSLLDPASIMSGRRKANPQDKVHPNKAEFIRAKYQMLAFVHRLPCRDDDSVTAKDLSKQLHSSVRTGNLETCLRLLSLGAQANFFHPEKGNTPLHVASKAGQILQAELLAVYGADPGTQDSNGKTPVDYARQGGHHELAERLVEIQYELTDRLAFYLCGRKPDHKNGQHFIIPQMADR
;
A
#
# COMPACT_ATOMS: atom_id res chain seq x y z
N MET A 1 18.35 -12.58 27.46
CA MET A 1 17.17 -11.76 27.08
C MET A 1 16.97 -11.90 25.58
N SER A 2 15.92 -12.60 25.14
CA SER A 2 15.63 -12.78 23.71
C SER A 2 15.21 -11.42 23.13
N LYS A 3 16.04 -10.82 22.26
CA LYS A 3 15.61 -9.64 21.49
C LYS A 3 14.44 -10.10 20.62
N ARG A 4 13.23 -9.63 20.93
CA ARG A 4 12.06 -9.83 20.06
C ARG A 4 12.44 -9.26 18.69
N LEU A 5 12.62 -10.13 17.68
CA LEU A 5 12.98 -9.70 16.33
C LEU A 5 11.93 -8.69 15.85
N ARG A 6 12.36 -7.59 15.24
CA ARG A 6 11.43 -6.62 14.69
C ARG A 6 10.75 -7.25 13.48
N SER A 7 9.50 -6.90 13.20
CA SER A 7 8.79 -7.40 12.02
C SER A 7 9.55 -7.14 10.72
N SER A 8 10.37 -6.09 10.69
CA SER A 8 11.26 -5.75 9.57
C SER A 8 12.38 -6.76 9.29
N ASP A 9 12.79 -7.52 10.30
CA ASP A 9 13.99 -8.37 10.23
C ASP A 9 13.67 -9.78 9.69
N VAL A 10 12.39 -10.07 9.49
CA VAL A 10 11.90 -11.39 9.08
C VAL A 10 10.89 -11.28 7.94
N CYS A 11 10.91 -12.26 7.05
CA CYS A 11 9.92 -12.44 6.00
C CYS A 11 8.54 -12.64 6.61
N ALA A 12 7.58 -11.84 6.18
CA ALA A 12 6.21 -11.88 6.65
C ALA A 12 5.50 -13.21 6.34
N ASP A 13 5.98 -14.03 5.39
CA ASP A 13 5.29 -15.24 4.95
C ASP A 13 5.90 -16.54 5.48
N CYS A 14 7.22 -16.61 5.61
CA CYS A 14 7.92 -17.82 6.05
C CYS A 14 8.79 -17.62 7.28
N SER A 15 8.84 -16.41 7.84
CA SER A 15 9.70 -16.04 8.98
C SER A 15 11.20 -16.20 8.72
N GLY A 16 11.63 -16.33 7.46
CA GLY A 16 13.04 -16.34 7.08
C GLY A 16 13.70 -14.99 7.35
N PRO A 17 14.99 -14.94 7.70
CA PRO A 17 15.67 -13.69 8.06
C PRO A 17 15.89 -12.76 6.86
N ASP A 18 16.12 -11.48 7.15
CA ASP A 18 16.65 -10.46 6.23
C ASP A 18 15.91 -10.37 4.88
N PRO A 19 14.60 -10.05 4.88
CA PRO A 19 13.84 -9.91 3.64
C PRO A 19 14.40 -8.80 2.75
N SER A 20 14.38 -9.04 1.43
CA SER A 20 14.93 -8.16 0.39
C SER A 20 13.87 -7.43 -0.45
N TRP A 21 12.59 -7.81 -0.30
CA TRP A 21 11.47 -7.27 -1.06
C TRP A 21 10.36 -6.76 -0.14
N ALA A 22 9.55 -5.86 -0.68
CA ALA A 22 8.30 -5.41 -0.10
C ALA A 22 7.12 -5.78 -1.00
N SER A 23 6.02 -6.20 -0.39
CA SER A 23 4.69 -6.16 -1.00
C SER A 23 4.01 -4.86 -0.55
N VAL A 24 4.10 -3.81 -1.37
CA VAL A 24 3.77 -2.42 -1.00
C VAL A 24 2.33 -2.29 -0.51
N ASN A 25 1.36 -2.78 -1.29
CA ASN A 25 -0.07 -2.73 -0.94
C ASN A 25 -0.46 -3.65 0.23
N ARG A 26 0.44 -4.52 0.71
CA ARG A 26 0.17 -5.37 1.88
C ARG A 26 0.87 -4.88 3.15
N GLY A 27 1.79 -3.91 3.03
CA GLY A 27 2.56 -3.41 4.16
C GLY A 27 3.49 -4.46 4.76
N THR A 28 4.09 -5.33 3.93
CA THR A 28 4.91 -6.46 4.39
C THR A 28 6.24 -6.55 3.66
N PHE A 29 7.27 -7.05 4.36
CA PHE A 29 8.55 -7.44 3.80
C PHE A 29 8.64 -8.95 3.61
N ILE A 30 9.21 -9.38 2.49
CA ILE A 30 9.25 -10.77 2.05
C ILE A 30 10.63 -11.13 1.48
N CYS A 31 11.06 -12.38 1.64
CA CYS A 31 12.31 -12.88 1.07
C CYS A 31 12.17 -13.20 -0.43
N ASP A 32 13.30 -13.49 -1.10
CA ASP A 32 13.34 -13.78 -2.54
C ASP A 32 12.44 -14.95 -2.95
N GLU A 33 12.46 -16.04 -2.17
CA GLU A 33 11.63 -17.22 -2.44
C GLU A 33 10.13 -16.90 -2.39
N CYS A 34 9.68 -16.20 -1.34
CA CYS A 34 8.27 -15.79 -1.23
C CYS A 34 7.90 -14.76 -2.31
N CYS A 35 8.82 -13.82 -2.62
CA CYS A 35 8.63 -12.85 -3.69
C CYS A 35 8.40 -13.51 -5.06
N SER A 36 9.09 -14.62 -5.35
CA SER A 36 8.87 -15.37 -6.60
C SER A 36 7.41 -15.82 -6.77
N VAL A 37 6.76 -16.22 -5.67
CA VAL A 37 5.33 -16.56 -5.66
C VAL A 37 4.47 -15.30 -5.81
N HIS A 38 4.77 -14.23 -5.07
CA HIS A 38 4.03 -12.97 -5.17
C HIS A 38 3.99 -12.41 -6.60
N ARG A 39 5.10 -12.52 -7.35
CA ARG A 39 5.16 -12.13 -8.76
C ARG A 39 4.15 -12.89 -9.62
N SER A 40 3.90 -14.17 -9.33
CA SER A 40 2.94 -14.99 -10.06
C SER A 40 1.47 -14.63 -9.79
N LEU A 41 1.18 -13.90 -8.69
CA LEU A 41 -0.18 -13.50 -8.33
C LEU A 41 -0.64 -12.23 -9.04
N GLY A 42 0.28 -11.43 -9.56
CA GLY A 42 -0.02 -10.17 -10.22
C GLY A 42 -0.30 -9.00 -9.25
N ARG A 43 -0.25 -7.79 -9.80
CA ARG A 43 -0.28 -6.53 -9.03
C ARG A 43 -1.59 -6.24 -8.30
N HIS A 44 -2.69 -6.81 -8.77
CA HIS A 44 -3.99 -6.71 -8.11
C HIS A 44 -4.01 -7.45 -6.75
N ILE A 45 -3.13 -8.44 -6.56
CA ILE A 45 -2.92 -9.11 -5.27
C ILE A 45 -1.71 -8.53 -4.53
N SER A 46 -0.56 -8.43 -5.19
CA SER A 46 0.68 -7.94 -4.57
C SER A 46 1.53 -7.07 -5.51
N GLN A 47 1.81 -5.86 -5.05
CA GLN A 47 2.67 -4.90 -5.72
C GLN A 47 4.10 -5.03 -5.18
N VAL A 48 4.93 -5.84 -5.84
CA VAL A 48 6.30 -6.13 -5.39
C VAL A 48 7.31 -5.05 -5.78
N ARG A 49 8.23 -4.71 -4.86
CA ARG A 49 9.37 -3.81 -5.12
C ARG A 49 10.57 -4.24 -4.26
N HIS A 50 11.78 -4.21 -4.83
CA HIS A 50 13.01 -4.56 -4.11
C HIS A 50 13.42 -3.42 -3.17
N LEU A 51 13.90 -3.73 -1.97
CA LEU A 51 14.22 -2.74 -0.94
C LEU A 51 15.46 -1.89 -1.27
N LYS A 52 16.51 -2.52 -1.82
CA LYS A 52 17.83 -1.89 -2.00
C LYS A 52 18.29 -1.64 -3.44
N HIS A 53 17.54 -2.09 -4.45
CA HIS A 53 18.05 -2.11 -5.84
C HIS A 53 17.83 -0.79 -6.56
N THR A 54 16.75 -0.09 -6.23
CA THR A 54 16.43 1.23 -6.78
C THR A 54 16.02 2.14 -5.63
N PRO A 55 16.40 3.42 -5.65
CA PRO A 55 15.94 4.38 -4.65
C PRO A 55 14.41 4.38 -4.55
N TRP A 56 13.91 4.56 -3.33
CA TRP A 56 12.50 4.74 -3.05
C TRP A 56 12.20 6.22 -2.85
N PRO A 57 10.98 6.69 -3.16
CA PRO A 57 10.45 7.85 -2.48
C PRO A 57 10.55 7.59 -0.97
N PRO A 58 11.24 8.44 -0.17
CA PRO A 58 11.51 8.15 1.24
C PRO A 58 10.24 7.86 2.05
N THR A 59 9.20 8.67 1.81
CA THR A 59 7.88 8.58 2.44
C THR A 59 7.13 7.30 2.09
N LEU A 60 7.29 6.78 0.88
CA LEU A 60 6.67 5.53 0.45
C LEU A 60 7.31 4.33 1.16
N LEU A 61 8.64 4.29 1.28
CA LEU A 61 9.31 3.22 2.03
C LEU A 61 8.98 3.31 3.52
N GLN A 62 9.01 4.52 4.09
CA GLN A 62 8.63 4.76 5.47
C GLN A 62 7.20 4.31 5.77
N MET A 63 6.25 4.51 4.84
CA MET A 63 4.87 4.04 4.97
C MET A 63 4.82 2.50 5.09
N VAL A 64 5.54 1.79 4.21
CA VAL A 64 5.59 0.31 4.23
C VAL A 64 6.28 -0.21 5.49
N GLU A 65 7.39 0.38 5.90
CA GLU A 65 8.10 0.04 7.14
C GLU A 65 7.22 0.26 8.38
N THR A 66 6.51 1.38 8.41
CA THR A 66 5.59 1.71 9.51
C THR A 66 4.45 0.70 9.58
N LEU A 67 3.86 0.31 8.45
CA LEU A 67 2.85 -0.76 8.40
C LEU A 67 3.41 -2.10 8.89
N CYS A 68 4.58 -2.49 8.40
CA CYS A 68 5.21 -3.76 8.75
C CYS A 68 5.50 -3.85 10.25
N ASN A 69 6.06 -2.79 10.84
CA ASN A 69 6.42 -2.73 12.25
C ASN A 69 5.22 -2.57 13.18
N ASN A 70 4.12 -1.98 12.71
CA ASN A 70 2.88 -1.81 13.48
C ASN A 70 1.82 -2.87 13.15
N GLY A 71 2.24 -4.08 12.80
CA GLY A 71 1.34 -5.23 12.79
C GLY A 71 0.43 -5.36 11.57
N ALA A 72 0.78 -4.80 10.41
CA ALA A 72 0.04 -5.06 9.16
C ALA A 72 -0.13 -6.55 8.88
N ASN A 73 0.86 -7.38 9.25
CA ASN A 73 0.77 -8.82 9.09
C ASN A 73 -0.35 -9.48 9.92
N SER A 74 -0.77 -8.85 11.03
CA SER A 74 -1.88 -9.35 11.85
C SER A 74 -3.23 -9.26 11.14
N ILE A 75 -3.39 -8.37 10.15
CA ILE A 75 -4.59 -8.30 9.30
C ILE A 75 -4.68 -9.57 8.45
N TRP A 76 -3.55 -9.97 7.86
CA TRP A 76 -3.46 -11.09 6.91
C TRP A 76 -3.31 -12.45 7.57
N GLU A 77 -2.94 -12.50 8.85
CA GLU A 77 -2.71 -13.72 9.64
C GLU A 77 -3.57 -13.76 10.91
N HIS A 78 -4.68 -13.01 10.97
CA HIS A 78 -5.51 -12.88 12.17
C HIS A 78 -5.90 -14.24 12.77
N SER A 79 -6.41 -15.16 11.95
CA SER A 79 -6.82 -16.51 12.39
C SER A 79 -5.64 -17.47 12.60
N LEU A 80 -4.40 -17.03 12.49
CA LEU A 80 -3.22 -17.83 12.90
C LEU A 80 -2.71 -17.35 14.26
N LEU A 81 -3.06 -16.12 14.65
CA LEU A 81 -2.72 -15.51 15.92
C LEU A 81 -3.77 -15.79 17.01
N ASP A 82 -5.00 -16.13 16.62
CA ASP A 82 -6.09 -16.45 17.54
C ASP A 82 -5.90 -17.86 18.17
N PRO A 83 -5.66 -17.97 19.49
CA PRO A 83 -5.45 -19.25 20.16
C PRO A 83 -6.57 -20.27 19.96
N ALA A 84 -7.82 -19.83 19.73
CA ALA A 84 -8.96 -20.72 19.50
C ALA A 84 -8.90 -21.43 18.13
N SER A 85 -8.14 -20.89 17.18
CA SER A 85 -8.12 -21.33 15.77
C SER A 85 -6.89 -22.19 15.39
N ILE A 86 -5.91 -22.28 16.29
CA ILE A 86 -4.63 -22.99 16.09
C ILE A 86 -4.82 -24.51 15.88
N MET A 87 -5.95 -25.08 16.29
CA MET A 87 -6.23 -26.52 16.19
C MET A 87 -6.57 -27.00 14.76
N SER A 88 -6.68 -26.10 13.78
CA SER A 88 -7.17 -26.41 12.42
C SER A 88 -6.13 -27.01 11.46
N GLY A 89 -4.89 -27.27 11.91
CA GLY A 89 -3.81 -27.79 11.06
C GLY A 89 -3.26 -26.77 10.04
N ARG A 90 -3.81 -25.55 10.03
CA ARG A 90 -3.33 -24.43 9.22
C ARG A 90 -2.08 -23.85 9.86
N ARG A 91 -0.93 -24.07 9.23
CA ARG A 91 0.36 -23.54 9.70
C ARG A 91 0.95 -22.56 8.71
N LYS A 92 1.64 -21.55 9.24
CA LYS A 92 2.54 -20.69 8.48
C LYS A 92 3.68 -21.52 7.89
N ALA A 93 4.16 -21.14 6.71
CA ALA A 93 5.34 -21.77 6.13
C ALA A 93 6.58 -21.49 6.98
N ASN A 94 7.54 -22.42 7.00
CA ASN A 94 8.82 -22.25 7.67
C ASN A 94 9.91 -21.77 6.69
N PRO A 95 11.04 -21.22 7.18
CA PRO A 95 12.12 -20.76 6.30
C PRO A 95 12.70 -21.88 5.43
N GLN A 96 12.72 -23.12 5.94
CA GLN A 96 13.26 -24.30 5.26
C GLN A 96 12.24 -25.03 4.38
N ASP A 97 10.97 -24.64 4.41
CA ASP A 97 9.95 -25.27 3.56
C ASP A 97 10.26 -25.02 2.09
N LYS A 98 9.99 -26.01 1.24
CA LYS A 98 10.15 -25.88 -0.20
C LYS A 98 9.27 -24.74 -0.73
N VAL A 99 9.76 -24.02 -1.74
CA VAL A 99 8.97 -22.98 -2.42
C VAL A 99 7.65 -23.55 -2.94
N HIS A 100 7.73 -24.72 -3.58
CA HIS A 100 6.57 -25.49 -4.03
C HIS A 100 6.51 -26.87 -3.36
N PRO A 101 5.32 -27.30 -2.90
CA PRO A 101 4.07 -26.53 -2.85
C PRO A 101 3.95 -25.61 -1.62
N ASN A 102 4.75 -25.83 -0.58
CA ASN A 102 4.48 -25.34 0.78
C ASN A 102 4.38 -23.81 0.91
N LYS A 103 5.43 -23.06 0.55
CA LYS A 103 5.39 -21.58 0.63
C LYS A 103 4.34 -21.01 -0.32
N ALA A 104 4.25 -21.57 -1.53
CA ALA A 104 3.32 -21.09 -2.54
C ALA A 104 1.84 -21.25 -2.15
N GLU A 105 1.46 -22.39 -1.59
CA GLU A 105 0.10 -22.62 -1.09
C GLU A 105 -0.24 -21.68 0.08
N PHE A 106 0.70 -21.52 1.03
CA PHE A 106 0.50 -20.58 2.14
C PHE A 106 0.27 -19.15 1.65
N ILE A 107 1.11 -18.67 0.73
CA ILE A 107 1.03 -17.30 0.20
C ILE A 107 -0.28 -17.07 -0.58
N ARG A 108 -0.72 -18.04 -1.39
CA ARG A 108 -2.02 -17.99 -2.08
C ARG A 108 -3.18 -17.99 -1.08
N ALA A 109 -3.14 -18.86 -0.08
CA ALA A 109 -4.13 -18.88 0.98
C ALA A 109 -4.20 -17.52 1.70
N LYS A 110 -3.05 -16.95 2.05
CA LYS A 110 -2.93 -15.68 2.78
C LYS A 110 -3.48 -14.48 2.00
N TYR A 111 -3.05 -14.27 0.77
CA TYR A 111 -3.31 -13.01 0.05
C TYR A 111 -4.34 -13.10 -1.08
N GLN A 112 -4.46 -14.26 -1.72
CA GLN A 112 -5.40 -14.47 -2.82
C GLN A 112 -6.75 -14.97 -2.29
N MET A 113 -6.73 -15.97 -1.40
CA MET A 113 -7.95 -16.54 -0.81
C MET A 113 -8.39 -15.82 0.46
N LEU A 114 -7.53 -14.96 1.03
CA LEU A 114 -7.76 -14.26 2.30
C LEU A 114 -8.16 -15.24 3.43
N ALA A 115 -7.56 -16.42 3.46
CA ALA A 115 -8.00 -17.55 4.29
C ALA A 115 -7.83 -17.32 5.80
N PHE A 116 -7.07 -16.31 6.21
CA PHE A 116 -6.71 -16.04 7.61
C PHE A 116 -7.11 -14.65 8.11
N VAL A 117 -7.84 -13.87 7.30
CA VAL A 117 -8.33 -12.55 7.74
C VAL A 117 -9.49 -12.71 8.73
N HIS A 118 -9.72 -11.71 9.58
CA HIS A 118 -10.86 -11.73 10.51
C HIS A 118 -12.21 -11.71 9.79
N ARG A 119 -12.31 -10.92 8.72
CA ARG A 119 -13.52 -10.76 7.90
C ARG A 119 -13.12 -10.55 6.44
N LEU A 120 -13.80 -11.23 5.52
CA LEU A 120 -13.62 -11.04 4.09
C LEU A 120 -14.10 -9.64 3.67
N PRO A 121 -13.52 -9.06 2.59
CA PRO A 121 -14.02 -7.81 2.02
C PRO A 121 -15.50 -7.94 1.64
N CYS A 122 -16.22 -6.82 1.69
CA CYS A 122 -17.57 -6.77 1.14
C CYS A 122 -17.54 -7.15 -0.34
N ARG A 123 -18.64 -7.73 -0.83
CA ARG A 123 -18.80 -8.03 -2.25
C ARG A 123 -18.92 -6.73 -3.05
N ASP A 124 -18.53 -6.77 -4.32
CA ASP A 124 -18.59 -5.58 -5.19
C ASP A 124 -20.02 -5.03 -5.37
N ASP A 125 -21.05 -5.85 -5.19
CA ASP A 125 -22.46 -5.47 -5.26
C ASP A 125 -23.02 -4.93 -3.92
N ASP A 126 -22.30 -5.09 -2.81
CA ASP A 126 -22.70 -4.57 -1.49
C ASP A 126 -22.31 -3.09 -1.34
N SER A 127 -23.03 -2.25 -2.08
CA SER A 127 -22.80 -0.82 -2.11
C SER A 127 -23.04 -0.12 -0.76
N VAL A 128 -23.84 -0.70 0.14
CA VAL A 128 -24.14 -0.12 1.45
C VAL A 128 -22.93 -0.28 2.36
N THR A 129 -22.44 -1.50 2.54
CA THR A 129 -21.25 -1.78 3.37
C THR A 129 -20.03 -1.05 2.83
N ALA A 130 -19.83 -1.04 1.51
CA ALA A 130 -18.72 -0.33 0.88
C ALA A 130 -18.76 1.18 1.17
N LYS A 131 -19.94 1.81 1.11
CA LYS A 131 -20.12 3.23 1.44
C LYS A 131 -19.82 3.51 2.92
N ASP A 132 -20.30 2.68 3.83
CA ASP A 132 -20.07 2.88 5.27
C ASP A 132 -18.60 2.71 5.66
N LEU A 133 -17.92 1.68 5.12
CA LEU A 133 -16.48 1.51 5.27
C LEU A 133 -15.70 2.70 4.68
N SER A 134 -16.15 3.23 3.54
CA SER A 134 -15.50 4.37 2.90
C SER A 134 -15.68 5.68 3.67
N LYS A 135 -16.84 5.88 4.32
CA LYS A 135 -17.05 6.99 5.27
C LYS A 135 -16.15 6.87 6.51
N GLN A 136 -15.96 5.65 7.01
CA GLN A 136 -15.01 5.38 8.10
C GLN A 136 -13.58 5.70 7.68
N LEU A 137 -13.16 5.26 6.48
CA LEU A 137 -11.84 5.55 5.92
C LEU A 137 -11.63 7.06 5.76
N HIS A 138 -12.61 7.76 5.20
CA HIS A 138 -12.61 9.22 5.05
C HIS A 138 -12.35 9.94 6.38
N SER A 139 -12.92 9.43 7.48
CA SER A 139 -12.71 9.99 8.81
C SER A 139 -11.36 9.59 9.44
N SER A 140 -10.91 8.34 9.25
CA SER A 140 -9.74 7.78 9.93
C SER A 140 -8.41 8.38 9.46
N VAL A 141 -8.32 8.72 8.17
CA VAL A 141 -7.09 9.23 7.52
C VAL A 141 -6.64 10.61 8.00
N ARG A 142 -7.44 11.27 8.84
CA ARG A 142 -7.05 12.49 9.56
C ARG A 142 -6.04 12.22 10.69
N THR A 143 -5.88 10.96 11.11
CA THR A 143 -4.94 10.54 12.16
C THR A 143 -3.85 9.64 11.58
N GLY A 144 -2.73 9.48 12.28
CA GLY A 144 -1.57 8.72 11.80
C GLY A 144 -1.68 7.19 11.87
N ASN A 145 -2.84 6.61 12.22
CA ASN A 145 -2.99 5.16 12.35
C ASN A 145 -3.16 4.49 10.98
N LEU A 146 -2.04 4.04 10.39
CA LEU A 146 -2.01 3.33 9.11
C LEU A 146 -2.67 1.95 9.17
N GLU A 147 -2.59 1.25 10.32
CA GLU A 147 -3.17 -0.08 10.47
C GLU A 147 -4.70 -0.02 10.32
N THR A 148 -5.36 0.97 10.94
CA THR A 148 -6.80 1.20 10.78
C THR A 148 -7.17 1.45 9.32
N CYS A 149 -6.39 2.27 8.62
CA CYS A 149 -6.66 2.60 7.22
C CYS A 149 -6.46 1.38 6.31
N LEU A 150 -5.37 0.62 6.50
CA LEU A 150 -5.13 -0.63 5.77
C LEU A 150 -6.24 -1.66 6.04
N ARG A 151 -6.71 -1.77 7.29
CA ARG A 151 -7.80 -2.67 7.65
C ARG A 151 -9.10 -2.30 6.94
N LEU A 152 -9.47 -1.02 6.92
CA LEU A 152 -10.66 -0.55 6.20
C LEU A 152 -10.56 -0.82 4.69
N LEU A 153 -9.40 -0.54 4.09
CA LEU A 153 -9.12 -0.86 2.68
C LEU A 153 -9.22 -2.37 2.41
N SER A 154 -8.71 -3.21 3.32
CA SER A 154 -8.81 -4.67 3.20
C SER A 154 -10.24 -5.22 3.30
N LEU A 155 -11.16 -4.45 3.91
CA LEU A 155 -12.57 -4.79 4.05
C LEU A 155 -13.43 -4.28 2.89
N GLY A 156 -12.86 -3.50 1.95
CA GLY A 156 -13.57 -2.96 0.79
C GLY A 156 -13.86 -1.45 0.83
N ALA A 157 -13.26 -0.69 1.76
CA ALA A 157 -13.31 0.77 1.67
C ALA A 157 -12.63 1.26 0.38
N GLN A 158 -13.20 2.28 -0.25
CA GLN A 158 -12.68 2.84 -1.49
C GLN A 158 -11.77 4.04 -1.21
N ALA A 159 -10.49 3.96 -1.60
CA ALA A 159 -9.52 5.03 -1.38
C ALA A 159 -9.89 6.34 -2.09
N ASN A 160 -10.56 6.26 -3.24
CA ASN A 160 -11.04 7.42 -4.00
C ASN A 160 -12.53 7.74 -3.78
N PHE A 161 -13.11 7.30 -2.65
CA PHE A 161 -14.50 7.58 -2.31
C PHE A 161 -14.76 9.09 -2.25
N PHE A 162 -15.80 9.56 -2.94
CA PHE A 162 -16.25 10.95 -2.85
C PHE A 162 -17.38 11.07 -1.83
N HIS A 163 -17.12 11.74 -0.70
CA HIS A 163 -18.09 11.84 0.39
C HIS A 163 -19.23 12.80 0.02
N PRO A 164 -20.51 12.34 -0.08
CA PRO A 164 -21.60 13.18 -0.59
C PRO A 164 -21.86 14.45 0.24
N GLU A 165 -21.81 14.34 1.57
CA GLU A 165 -22.09 15.48 2.46
C GLU A 165 -20.89 16.38 2.74
N LYS A 166 -19.66 15.87 2.61
CA LYS A 166 -18.42 16.63 2.87
C LYS A 166 -17.80 17.18 1.59
N GLY A 167 -18.22 16.67 0.44
CA GLY A 167 -17.82 17.14 -0.87
C GLY A 167 -16.36 16.88 -1.22
N ASN A 168 -15.70 15.88 -0.62
CA ASN A 168 -14.28 15.62 -0.83
C ASN A 168 -13.92 14.14 -0.61
N THR A 169 -12.69 13.76 -0.98
CA THR A 169 -12.18 12.39 -0.88
C THR A 169 -11.29 12.17 0.36
N PRO A 170 -11.01 10.92 0.77
CA PRO A 170 -10.04 10.64 1.84
C PRO A 170 -8.68 11.32 1.62
N LEU A 171 -8.21 11.41 0.37
CA LEU A 171 -6.92 12.04 0.06
C LEU A 171 -6.93 13.55 0.34
N HIS A 172 -8.07 14.24 0.16
CA HIS A 172 -8.22 15.64 0.57
C HIS A 172 -8.08 15.79 2.09
N VAL A 173 -8.70 14.89 2.86
CA VAL A 173 -8.64 14.91 4.33
C VAL A 173 -7.22 14.68 4.82
N ALA A 174 -6.53 13.66 4.29
CA ALA A 174 -5.14 13.36 4.62
C ALA A 174 -4.22 14.54 4.27
N SER A 175 -4.42 15.15 3.10
CA SER A 175 -3.61 16.28 2.61
C SER A 175 -3.78 17.53 3.45
N LYS A 176 -5.02 17.88 3.81
CA LYS A 176 -5.32 19.01 4.70
C LYS A 176 -4.72 18.81 6.09
N ALA A 177 -4.69 17.57 6.57
CA ALA A 177 -4.15 17.20 7.88
C ALA A 177 -2.62 16.94 7.89
N GLY A 178 -1.94 17.04 6.74
CA GLY A 178 -0.49 16.77 6.65
C GLY A 178 -0.12 15.30 6.87
N GLN A 179 -1.05 14.36 6.70
CA GLN A 179 -0.85 12.94 6.96
C GLN A 179 -0.16 12.25 5.77
N ILE A 180 1.14 12.50 5.61
CA ILE A 180 1.90 12.07 4.43
C ILE A 180 1.90 10.55 4.21
N LEU A 181 2.04 9.76 5.28
CA LEU A 181 2.01 8.30 5.16
C LEU A 181 0.60 7.77 4.84
N GLN A 182 -0.45 8.46 5.27
CA GLN A 182 -1.83 8.12 4.88
C GLN A 182 -2.04 8.40 3.39
N ALA A 183 -1.53 9.53 2.89
CA ALA A 183 -1.59 9.87 1.49
C ALA A 183 -0.88 8.83 0.60
N GLU A 184 0.31 8.36 1.01
CA GLU A 184 1.03 7.27 0.32
C GLU A 184 0.20 5.98 0.26
N LEU A 185 -0.39 5.56 1.39
CA LEU A 185 -1.21 4.35 1.43
C LEU A 185 -2.46 4.48 0.55
N LEU A 186 -3.16 5.61 0.63
CA LEU A 186 -4.33 5.89 -0.21
C LEU A 186 -3.96 5.87 -1.70
N ALA A 187 -2.82 6.46 -2.08
CA ALA A 187 -2.31 6.45 -3.45
C ALA A 187 -1.99 5.04 -3.96
N VAL A 188 -1.37 4.18 -3.13
CA VAL A 188 -1.13 2.77 -3.45
C VAL A 188 -2.43 2.01 -3.75
N TYR A 189 -3.53 2.42 -3.13
CA TYR A 189 -4.88 1.90 -3.34
C TYR A 189 -5.70 2.71 -4.38
N GLY A 190 -5.05 3.61 -5.13
CA GLY A 190 -5.65 4.28 -6.29
C GLY A 190 -6.40 5.58 -5.97
N ALA A 191 -6.15 6.22 -4.83
CA ALA A 191 -6.61 7.60 -4.62
C ALA A 191 -5.90 8.55 -5.59
N ASP A 192 -6.66 9.46 -6.20
CA ASP A 192 -6.17 10.35 -7.25
C ASP A 192 -5.83 11.76 -6.70
N PRO A 193 -4.57 12.21 -6.74
CA PRO A 193 -4.19 13.57 -6.34
C PRO A 193 -4.72 14.69 -7.25
N GLY A 194 -5.22 14.37 -8.45
CA GLY A 194 -5.80 15.33 -9.40
C GLY A 194 -7.30 15.55 -9.23
N THR A 195 -7.99 14.74 -8.42
CA THR A 195 -9.44 14.86 -8.21
C THR A 195 -9.77 16.17 -7.48
N GLN A 196 -10.76 16.92 -7.99
CA GLN A 196 -11.24 18.15 -7.37
C GLN A 196 -12.38 17.88 -6.37
N ASP A 197 -12.39 18.59 -5.25
CA ASP A 197 -13.49 18.64 -4.30
C ASP A 197 -14.64 19.55 -4.78
N SER A 198 -15.71 19.66 -3.98
CA SER A 198 -16.85 20.55 -4.26
C SER A 198 -16.50 22.04 -4.31
N ASN A 199 -15.30 22.45 -3.89
CA ASN A 199 -14.79 23.81 -4.00
C ASN A 199 -13.80 23.97 -5.18
N GLY A 200 -13.64 22.94 -6.01
CA GLY A 200 -12.70 22.92 -7.13
C GLY A 200 -11.23 22.76 -6.70
N LYS A 201 -10.94 22.46 -5.43
CA LYS A 201 -9.59 22.30 -4.90
C LYS A 201 -9.15 20.85 -4.97
N THR A 202 -7.88 20.61 -5.28
CA THR A 202 -7.25 19.28 -5.26
C THR A 202 -6.64 18.95 -3.89
N PRO A 203 -6.29 17.68 -3.61
CA PRO A 203 -5.47 17.33 -2.45
C PRO A 203 -4.14 18.10 -2.40
N VAL A 204 -3.49 18.34 -3.55
CA VAL A 204 -2.26 19.13 -3.66
C VAL A 204 -2.49 20.56 -3.15
N ASP A 205 -3.62 21.18 -3.50
CA ASP A 205 -3.95 22.53 -3.04
C ASP A 205 -4.12 22.61 -1.53
N TYR A 206 -4.76 21.61 -0.92
CA TYR A 206 -4.91 21.54 0.54
C TYR A 206 -3.59 21.29 1.26
N ALA A 207 -2.71 20.44 0.71
CA ALA A 207 -1.36 20.25 1.26
C ALA A 207 -0.58 21.59 1.25
N ARG A 208 -0.61 22.33 0.14
CA ARG A 208 0.03 23.65 0.04
C ARG A 208 -0.56 24.67 1.01
N GLN A 209 -1.89 24.79 1.06
CA GLN A 209 -2.60 25.73 1.95
C GLN A 209 -2.35 25.42 3.43
N GLY A 210 -2.17 24.15 3.79
CA GLY A 210 -1.84 23.71 5.14
C GLY A 210 -0.37 23.85 5.54
N GLY A 211 0.50 24.33 4.64
CA GLY A 211 1.95 24.41 4.88
C GLY A 211 2.69 23.08 4.73
N HIS A 212 2.04 22.03 4.24
CA HIS A 212 2.59 20.68 4.08
C HIS A 212 3.33 20.54 2.75
N HIS A 213 4.42 21.29 2.58
CA HIS A 213 5.10 21.42 1.28
C HIS A 213 5.71 20.11 0.78
N GLU A 214 6.32 19.30 1.66
CA GLU A 214 6.85 17.97 1.32
C GLU A 214 5.74 17.06 0.76
N LEU A 215 4.58 17.04 1.42
CA LEU A 215 3.42 16.28 0.95
C LEU A 215 2.89 16.82 -0.38
N ALA A 216 2.85 18.14 -0.57
CA ALA A 216 2.40 18.73 -1.83
C ALA A 216 3.30 18.33 -3.00
N GLU A 217 4.62 18.39 -2.83
CA GLU A 217 5.58 17.92 -3.85
C GLU A 217 5.39 16.43 -4.13
N ARG A 218 5.27 15.63 -3.07
CA ARG A 218 5.09 14.19 -3.19
C ARG A 218 3.78 13.79 -3.89
N LEU A 219 2.69 14.50 -3.63
CA LEU A 219 1.40 14.27 -4.32
C LEU A 219 1.49 14.55 -5.82
N VAL A 220 2.27 15.55 -6.23
CA VAL A 220 2.55 15.80 -7.65
C VAL A 220 3.31 14.63 -8.26
N GLU A 221 4.35 14.12 -7.60
CA GLU A 221 5.06 12.91 -8.08
C GLU A 221 4.12 11.70 -8.19
N ILE A 222 3.21 11.51 -7.23
CA ILE A 222 2.22 10.43 -7.26
C ILE A 222 1.26 10.60 -8.45
N GLN A 223 0.79 11.82 -8.72
CA GLN A 223 -0.13 12.11 -9.82
C GLN A 223 0.46 11.71 -11.18
N TYR A 224 1.78 11.89 -11.36
CA TYR A 224 2.49 11.59 -12.60
C TYR A 224 3.27 10.27 -12.59
N GLU A 225 3.15 9.46 -11.52
CA GLU A 225 3.93 8.22 -11.33
C GLU A 225 3.87 7.29 -12.54
N LEU A 226 2.72 7.20 -13.22
CA LEU A 226 2.56 6.37 -14.41
C LEU A 226 3.44 6.87 -15.57
N THR A 227 3.30 8.14 -15.95
CA THR A 227 4.04 8.72 -17.08
C THR A 227 5.53 8.87 -16.77
N ASP A 228 5.87 9.16 -15.52
CA ASP A 228 7.24 9.17 -15.02
C ASP A 228 7.91 7.82 -15.18
N ARG A 229 7.20 6.74 -14.85
CA ARG A 229 7.75 5.39 -14.97
C ARG A 229 7.97 5.00 -16.43
N LEU A 230 7.08 5.39 -17.33
CA LEU A 230 7.26 5.19 -18.77
C LEU A 230 8.44 6.00 -19.33
N ALA A 231 8.55 7.28 -18.95
CA ALA A 231 9.66 8.13 -19.34
C ALA A 231 11.00 7.61 -18.79
N PHE A 232 11.04 7.18 -17.53
CA PHE A 232 12.25 6.63 -16.92
C PHE A 232 12.67 5.32 -17.60
N TYR A 233 11.72 4.47 -17.99
CA TYR A 233 12.03 3.23 -18.70
C TYR A 233 12.73 3.48 -20.05
N LEU A 234 12.32 4.51 -20.78
CA LEU A 234 12.87 4.83 -22.11
C LEU A 234 14.10 5.75 -22.06
N CYS A 235 14.14 6.68 -21.10
CA CYS A 235 15.14 7.76 -21.07
C CYS A 235 16.10 7.69 -19.88
N GLY A 236 15.86 6.85 -18.87
CA GLY A 236 16.64 6.81 -17.63
C GLY A 236 16.52 8.06 -16.75
N ARG A 237 15.57 8.96 -17.05
CA ARG A 237 15.33 10.22 -16.33
C ARG A 237 13.83 10.51 -16.17
N LYS A 238 13.49 11.31 -15.15
CA LYS A 238 12.12 11.76 -14.85
C LYS A 238 11.97 13.27 -15.10
N PRO A 239 10.75 13.78 -15.33
CA PRO A 239 10.49 15.22 -15.45
C PRO A 239 10.85 15.98 -14.16
N ASP A 240 11.21 17.25 -14.29
CA ASP A 240 11.37 18.14 -13.14
C ASP A 240 10.04 18.84 -12.82
N HIS A 241 9.27 18.21 -11.94
CA HIS A 241 7.97 18.71 -11.54
C HIS A 241 8.01 20.06 -10.81
N LYS A 242 9.15 20.46 -10.22
CA LYS A 242 9.27 21.74 -9.50
C LYS A 242 9.25 22.92 -10.46
N ASN A 243 9.72 22.70 -11.69
CA ASN A 243 9.75 23.71 -12.76
C ASN A 243 8.46 23.71 -13.62
N GLY A 244 7.41 22.98 -13.20
CA GLY A 244 6.15 22.88 -13.95
C GLY A 244 6.23 21.99 -15.20
N GLN A 245 7.37 21.32 -15.46
CA GLN A 245 7.49 20.34 -16.52
C GLN A 245 7.08 18.96 -16.00
N HIS A 246 5.86 18.52 -16.33
CA HIS A 246 5.32 17.25 -15.84
C HIS A 246 5.48 16.07 -16.80
N PHE A 247 5.98 16.31 -18.02
CA PHE A 247 6.12 15.27 -19.03
C PHE A 247 7.49 15.32 -19.72
N ILE A 248 8.02 14.15 -20.02
CA ILE A 248 9.13 13.95 -20.96
C ILE A 248 8.61 13.08 -22.09
N ILE A 249 8.69 13.58 -23.32
CA ILE A 249 8.39 12.81 -24.53
C ILE A 249 9.72 12.31 -25.09
N PRO A 250 10.00 11.00 -25.06
CA PRO A 250 11.20 10.43 -25.66
C PRO A 250 11.23 10.74 -27.17
N GLN A 251 12.39 11.11 -27.69
CA GLN A 251 12.59 11.17 -29.14
C GLN A 251 12.74 9.74 -29.67
N MET A 252 12.14 9.45 -30.82
CA MET A 252 12.44 8.20 -31.51
C MET A 252 13.91 8.24 -31.97
N ALA A 253 14.65 7.17 -31.76
CA ALA A 253 15.97 7.05 -32.40
C ALA A 253 15.74 7.08 -33.92
N ASP A 254 16.37 8.03 -34.61
CA ASP A 254 16.44 8.01 -36.07
C ASP A 254 17.04 6.66 -36.49
N ARG A 255 16.37 5.99 -37.43
CA ARG A 255 16.71 4.64 -37.92
C ARG A 255 18.03 4.61 -38.66
#